data_AF-A0A5C8LP80-F1
#
_entry.id   AF-A0A5C8LP80-F1
#
_cell.length_a   1.000
_cell.length_b   1.000
_cell.length_c   1.000
_cell.angle_alpha   90.00
_cell.angle_beta   90.00
_cell.angle_gamma   90.00
#
_symmetry.space_group_name_H-M   'P 1'
#
loop_
_entity.id
_entity.type
_entity.pdbx_description
1 polymer ?
#
loop_
_entity_poly.entity_id
_entity_poly.type
_entity_poly.pdbx_seq_one_letter_code
_entity_poly.pdbx_strand_id
1 'polypeptide(L)'
;MKNLVIILQLCFSLCAYSNQLTPLSGFEALQWQQRIILVNNLQDQQSVLTLFEQNKAEIKERDIIWFVFSADEIQTNYQGVLSADFIASTRTQYRLKPGQIMLIGKDGGVKILLDRMDLEAIFNEIDAMPMRQNEMVH
;
A
#
# COMPACT_ATOMS: atom_id res chain seq x y z
N MET A 1 -3.78 -11.41 66.80
CA MET A 1 -3.45 -10.51 65.68
C MET A 1 -3.36 -11.36 64.43
N LYS A 2 -4.44 -11.39 63.66
CA LYS A 2 -4.62 -12.19 62.46
C LYS A 2 -5.00 -11.18 61.36
N ASN A 3 -4.72 -11.50 60.11
CA ASN A 3 -4.83 -10.65 58.90
C ASN A 3 -3.47 -9.96 58.64
N LEU A 4 -2.88 -9.98 57.44
CA LEU A 4 -3.49 -9.91 56.12
C LEU A 4 -2.38 -10.24 55.10
N VAL A 5 -2.40 -11.41 54.46
CA VAL A 5 -1.56 -11.69 53.28
C VAL A 5 -2.50 -11.63 52.08
N ILE A 6 -2.55 -10.47 51.42
CA ILE A 6 -3.27 -10.32 50.15
C ILE A 6 -2.42 -11.01 49.08
N ILE A 7 -2.89 -12.17 48.65
CA ILE A 7 -2.36 -12.94 47.52
C ILE A 7 -2.68 -12.14 46.25
N LEU A 8 -1.64 -11.53 45.68
CA LEU A 8 -1.67 -10.86 44.38
C LEU A 8 -1.87 -11.95 43.30
N GLN A 9 -3.12 -12.22 42.94
CA GLN A 9 -3.44 -13.12 41.83
C GLN A 9 -3.04 -12.45 40.50
N LEU A 10 -1.95 -12.94 39.91
CA LEU A 10 -1.62 -12.72 38.50
C LEU A 10 -2.73 -13.33 37.62
N CYS A 11 -3.69 -12.52 37.22
CA CYS A 11 -4.50 -12.81 36.04
C CYS A 11 -3.65 -12.51 34.79
N PHE A 12 -2.78 -13.45 34.41
CA PHE A 12 -2.27 -13.51 33.04
C PHE A 12 -3.43 -13.93 32.13
N SER A 13 -4.25 -12.97 31.72
CA SER A 13 -5.21 -13.15 30.65
C SER A 13 -4.42 -13.45 29.37
N LEU A 14 -4.40 -14.72 28.98
CA LEU A 14 -4.01 -15.16 27.65
C LEU A 14 -5.01 -14.55 26.65
N CYS A 15 -4.72 -13.35 26.16
CA CYS A 15 -5.37 -12.85 24.96
C CYS A 15 -4.89 -13.73 23.81
N ALA A 16 -5.70 -14.74 23.44
CA ALA A 16 -5.57 -15.38 22.16
C ALA A 16 -5.90 -14.33 21.10
N TYR A 17 -4.86 -13.68 20.55
CA TYR A 17 -5.01 -12.82 19.39
C TYR A 17 -5.43 -13.72 18.22
N SER A 18 -6.73 -13.75 17.91
CA SER A 18 -7.16 -14.29 16.62
C SER A 18 -6.61 -13.34 15.56
N ASN A 19 -5.67 -13.80 14.74
CA ASN A 19 -5.22 -13.05 13.57
C ASN A 19 -6.35 -13.07 12.52
N GLN A 20 -7.42 -12.32 12.76
CA GLN A 20 -8.35 -11.99 11.69
C GLN A 20 -7.61 -11.05 10.74
N LEU A 21 -7.36 -11.51 9.52
CA LEU A 21 -6.88 -10.69 8.42
C LEU A 21 -7.91 -9.58 8.20
N THR A 22 -7.60 -8.38 8.69
CA THR A 22 -8.45 -7.21 8.49
C THR A 22 -8.30 -6.80 7.03
N PRO A 23 -9.39 -6.77 6.24
CA PRO A 23 -9.29 -6.37 4.84
C PRO A 23 -8.78 -4.94 4.70
N LEU A 24 -7.90 -4.70 3.73
CA LEU A 24 -7.42 -3.37 3.40
C LEU A 24 -8.57 -2.56 2.79
N SER A 25 -9.02 -1.53 3.51
CA SER A 25 -10.09 -0.63 3.08
C SER A 25 -9.58 0.72 2.57
N GLY A 26 -8.33 1.06 2.89
CA GLY A 26 -7.63 2.28 2.55
C GLY A 26 -6.13 2.11 2.74
N PHE A 27 -5.36 3.17 2.53
CA PHE A 27 -3.89 3.11 2.49
C PHE A 27 -3.21 3.47 3.81
N GLU A 28 -3.98 3.84 4.83
CA GLU A 28 -3.49 4.23 6.14
C GLU A 28 -2.69 3.10 6.80
N ALA A 29 -3.12 1.85 6.62
CA ALA A 29 -2.42 0.67 7.14
C ALA A 29 -1.08 0.39 6.44
N LEU A 30 -0.83 0.99 5.26
CA LEU A 30 0.41 0.85 4.49
C LEU A 30 1.38 2.02 4.69
N GLN A 31 0.95 3.09 5.36
CA GLN A 31 1.79 4.23 5.64
C GLN A 31 3.04 3.83 6.42
N TRP A 32 4.12 4.56 6.17
CA TRP A 32 5.48 4.40 6.69
C TRP A 32 6.15 3.09 6.28
N GLN A 33 5.45 2.19 5.59
CA GLN A 33 5.94 0.88 5.18
C GLN A 33 6.07 0.76 3.67
N GLN A 34 5.07 1.23 2.92
CA GLN A 34 4.96 0.98 1.48
C GLN A 34 4.63 2.26 0.71
N ARG A 35 5.17 2.36 -0.49
CA ARG A 35 4.78 3.34 -1.52
C ARG A 35 3.71 2.70 -2.38
N ILE A 36 2.77 3.48 -2.90
CA ILE A 36 1.64 2.96 -3.64
C ILE A 36 1.61 3.54 -5.04
N ILE A 37 1.48 2.68 -6.05
CA ILE A 37 1.15 3.09 -7.41
C ILE A 37 -0.31 2.70 -7.68
N LEU A 38 -1.14 3.68 -8.02
CA LEU A 38 -2.51 3.48 -8.48
C LEU A 38 -2.56 3.66 -9.99
N VAL A 39 -3.17 2.73 -10.70
CA VAL A 39 -3.42 2.82 -12.14
C VAL A 39 -4.91 2.64 -12.36
N ASN A 40 -5.58 3.62 -12.96
CA ASN A 40 -7.02 3.58 -13.13
C ASN A 40 -7.45 3.51 -14.58
N ASN A 41 -8.00 2.37 -14.99
CA ASN A 41 -8.71 2.19 -16.26
C ASN A 41 -7.90 2.66 -17.49
N LEU A 42 -6.67 2.16 -17.64
CA LEU A 42 -5.86 2.35 -18.85
C LEU A 42 -6.31 1.38 -19.95
N GLN A 43 -6.33 1.86 -21.20
CA GLN A 43 -6.65 1.02 -22.37
C GLN A 43 -5.70 -0.17 -22.52
N ASP A 44 -4.41 0.04 -22.21
CA ASP A 44 -3.38 -1.00 -22.30
C ASP A 44 -2.93 -1.48 -20.91
N GLN A 45 -3.86 -2.11 -20.19
CA GLN A 45 -3.60 -2.66 -18.88
C GLN A 45 -2.56 -3.79 -18.90
N GLN A 46 -2.55 -4.60 -19.97
CA GLN A 46 -1.67 -5.75 -20.06
C GLN A 46 -0.21 -5.34 -20.18
N SER A 47 0.11 -4.32 -20.99
CA SER A 47 1.47 -3.80 -21.07
C SER A 47 1.94 -3.24 -19.73
N VAL A 48 1.06 -2.60 -18.95
CA VAL A 48 1.39 -2.12 -17.60
C VAL A 48 1.72 -3.27 -16.65
N LEU A 49 0.92 -4.34 -16.65
CA LEU A 49 1.20 -5.52 -15.82
C LEU A 49 2.51 -6.21 -16.24
N THR A 50 2.76 -6.33 -17.54
CA THR A 50 4.03 -6.85 -18.06
C THR A 50 5.21 -5.97 -17.62
N LEU A 51 5.06 -4.64 -17.67
CA LEU A 51 6.09 -3.71 -17.21
C LEU A 51 6.38 -3.89 -15.71
N PHE A 52 5.35 -4.06 -14.88
CA PHE A 52 5.55 -4.33 -13.45
C PHE A 52 6.24 -5.67 -13.20
N GLU A 53 5.89 -6.74 -13.91
CA GLU A 53 6.58 -8.03 -13.75
C GLU A 53 8.04 -7.98 -14.22
N GLN A 54 8.34 -7.26 -15.29
CA GLN A 54 9.71 -7.05 -15.78
C GLN A 54 10.59 -6.29 -14.79
N ASN A 55 10.00 -5.41 -13.97
CA ASN A 55 10.71 -4.54 -13.00
C ASN A 55 10.44 -4.96 -11.55
N LYS A 56 10.11 -6.23 -11.32
CA LYS A 56 9.69 -6.73 -10.00
C LYS A 56 10.76 -6.55 -8.92
N ALA A 57 12.03 -6.63 -9.28
CA ALA A 57 13.14 -6.45 -8.33
C ALA A 57 13.23 -4.99 -7.87
N GLU A 58 13.14 -4.05 -8.80
CA GLU A 58 13.20 -2.60 -8.60
C GLU A 58 11.97 -2.10 -7.82
N ILE A 59 10.79 -2.67 -8.10
CA ILE A 59 9.54 -2.45 -7.36
C ILE A 59 9.70 -2.91 -5.92
N LYS A 60 10.26 -4.11 -5.71
CA LYS A 60 10.48 -4.66 -4.37
C LYS A 60 11.51 -3.84 -3.58
N GLU A 61 12.60 -3.44 -4.23
CA GLU A 61 13.66 -2.61 -3.62
C GLU A 61 13.12 -1.26 -3.10
N ARG A 62 12.09 -0.72 -3.76
CA ARG A 62 11.46 0.56 -3.42
C ARG A 62 10.22 0.43 -2.54
N ASP A 63 9.96 -0.76 -1.98
CA ASP A 63 8.77 -1.06 -1.18
C ASP A 63 7.49 -0.58 -1.86
N ILE A 64 7.31 -0.93 -3.14
CA ILE A 64 6.15 -0.52 -3.92
C ILE A 64 5.07 -1.61 -3.93
N ILE A 65 3.85 -1.21 -3.59
CA ILE A 65 2.63 -1.95 -3.87
C ILE A 65 1.90 -1.23 -5.00
N TRP A 66 1.46 -1.97 -6.02
CA TRP A 66 0.69 -1.41 -7.12
C TRP A 66 -0.73 -1.97 -7.15
N PHE A 67 -1.67 -1.13 -7.58
CA PHE A 67 -3.06 -1.47 -7.78
C PHE A 67 -3.49 -1.00 -9.17
N VAL A 68 -3.91 -1.94 -10.01
CA VAL A 68 -4.37 -1.67 -11.36
C VAL A 68 -5.85 -1.97 -11.42
N PHE A 69 -6.66 -0.90 -11.50
CA PHE A 69 -8.11 -0.97 -11.54
C PHE A 69 -8.61 -1.09 -12.99
N SER A 70 -9.43 -2.09 -13.27
CA SER A 70 -10.40 -2.07 -14.38
C SER A 70 -11.76 -1.62 -13.83
N ALA A 71 -12.85 -1.69 -14.61
CA ALA A 71 -14.18 -1.24 -14.17
C ALA A 71 -14.54 -1.76 -12.77
N ASP A 72 -14.53 -3.09 -12.61
CA ASP A 72 -14.91 -3.78 -11.36
C ASP A 72 -13.84 -4.76 -10.86
N GLU A 73 -12.71 -4.90 -11.56
CA GLU A 73 -11.64 -5.80 -11.16
C GLU A 73 -10.38 -5.04 -10.76
N ILE A 74 -9.55 -5.70 -9.98
CA ILE A 74 -8.26 -5.19 -9.54
C ILE A 74 -7.19 -6.25 -9.70
N GLN A 75 -6.07 -5.85 -10.25
CA GLN A 75 -4.82 -6.61 -10.23
C GLN A 75 -3.86 -5.91 -9.28
N THR A 76 -3.15 -6.66 -8.43
CA THR A 76 -2.23 -6.09 -7.45
C THR A 76 -1.14 -7.09 -7.06
N ASN A 77 0.03 -6.59 -6.64
CA ASN A 77 1.04 -7.38 -5.93
C ASN A 77 0.81 -7.45 -4.41
N TYR A 78 -0.22 -6.78 -3.88
CA TYR A 78 -0.61 -6.88 -2.47
C TYR A 78 -1.05 -8.31 -2.12
N GLN A 79 -0.50 -8.86 -1.03
CA GLN A 79 -0.74 -10.25 -0.61
C GLN A 79 -1.91 -10.41 0.38
N GLY A 80 -2.59 -9.32 0.75
CA GLY A 80 -3.71 -9.35 1.69
C GLY A 80 -5.08 -9.34 1.01
N VAL A 81 -6.12 -9.37 1.83
CA VAL A 81 -7.52 -9.26 1.37
C VAL A 81 -7.88 -7.79 1.24
N LEU A 82 -8.57 -7.43 0.16
CA LEU A 82 -9.13 -6.10 -0.03
C LEU A 82 -10.58 -6.06 0.43
N SER A 83 -11.04 -4.93 0.94
CA SER A 83 -12.47 -4.75 1.21
C SER A 83 -13.27 -4.74 -0.10
N ALA A 84 -14.55 -5.10 -0.03
CA ALA A 84 -15.42 -5.13 -1.22
C ALA A 84 -15.52 -3.77 -1.92
N ASP A 85 -15.52 -2.68 -1.14
CA ASP A 85 -15.67 -1.32 -1.67
C ASP A 85 -14.33 -0.65 -2.04
N PHE A 86 -13.19 -1.37 -1.95
CA PHE A 86 -11.85 -0.80 -2.07
C PHE A 86 -11.62 0.01 -3.35
N ILE A 87 -12.10 -0.49 -4.50
CA ILE A 87 -11.95 0.21 -5.78
C ILE A 87 -12.73 1.53 -5.77
N ALA A 88 -13.99 1.49 -5.31
CA ALA A 88 -14.88 2.65 -5.29
C ALA A 88 -14.41 3.70 -4.26
N SER A 89 -14.00 3.27 -3.07
CA SER A 89 -13.47 4.15 -2.02
C SER A 89 -12.18 4.82 -2.51
N THR A 90 -11.27 4.06 -3.12
CA THR A 90 -9.99 4.59 -3.63
C THR A 90 -10.20 5.63 -4.73
N ARG A 91 -11.04 5.34 -5.74
CA ARG A 91 -11.37 6.31 -6.80
C ARG A 91 -11.95 7.61 -6.24
N THR A 92 -12.82 7.49 -5.24
CA THR A 92 -13.48 8.64 -4.61
C THR A 92 -12.50 9.47 -3.79
N GLN A 93 -11.71 8.82 -2.92
CA GLN A 93 -10.75 9.47 -2.03
C GLN A 93 -9.69 10.25 -2.81
N TYR A 94 -9.15 9.66 -3.87
CA TYR A 94 -8.08 10.26 -4.68
C TYR A 94 -8.57 11.01 -5.90
N ARG A 95 -9.89 11.04 -6.14
CA ARG A 95 -10.53 11.66 -7.33
C ARG A 95 -9.87 11.22 -8.65
N LEU A 96 -9.46 9.96 -8.71
CA LEU A 96 -8.63 9.40 -9.77
C LEU A 96 -9.49 9.21 -11.05
N LYS A 97 -9.13 9.90 -12.13
CA LYS A 97 -9.85 9.80 -13.41
C LYS A 97 -9.38 8.58 -14.21
N PRO A 98 -10.19 8.07 -15.16
CA PRO A 98 -9.73 7.04 -16.09
C PRO A 98 -8.49 7.50 -16.86
N GLY A 99 -7.55 6.58 -17.07
CA GLY A 99 -6.26 6.82 -17.70
C GLY A 99 -5.17 7.37 -16.78
N GLN A 100 -5.49 7.69 -15.51
CA GLN A 100 -4.51 8.30 -14.61
C GLN A 100 -3.72 7.28 -13.80
N ILE A 101 -2.46 7.62 -13.56
CA ILE A 101 -1.52 6.91 -12.68
C ILE A 101 -1.13 7.85 -11.55
N MET A 102 -1.18 7.37 -10.31
CA MET A 102 -0.84 8.15 -9.12
C MET A 102 0.19 7.43 -8.28
N LEU A 103 1.24 8.14 -7.86
CA LEU A 103 2.18 7.69 -6.84
C LEU A 103 1.80 8.30 -5.49
N ILE A 104 1.71 7.48 -4.47
CA ILE A 104 1.55 7.88 -3.07
C ILE A 104 2.80 7.44 -2.30
N GLY A 105 3.40 8.35 -1.55
CA GLY A 105 4.58 8.08 -0.74
C GLY A 105 4.26 7.27 0.52
N LYS A 106 5.30 6.83 1.22
CA LYS A 106 5.17 6.18 2.54
C LYS A 106 4.48 7.09 3.56
N ASP A 107 4.59 8.41 3.41
CA ASP A 107 3.88 9.39 4.26
C ASP A 107 2.37 9.49 3.97
N GLY A 108 1.86 8.76 2.97
CA GLY A 108 0.47 8.84 2.53
C GLY A 108 0.18 10.04 1.63
N GLY A 109 1.18 10.87 1.33
CA GLY A 109 1.03 12.02 0.44
C GLY A 109 1.13 11.64 -1.03
N VAL A 110 0.30 12.25 -1.88
CA VAL A 110 0.43 12.14 -3.34
C VAL A 110 1.72 12.82 -3.79
N LYS A 111 2.54 12.11 -4.57
CA LYS A 111 3.85 12.58 -5.06
C LYS A 111 3.80 12.98 -6.52
N ILE A 112 3.21 12.13 -7.36
CA ILE A 112 3.06 12.41 -8.79
C ILE A 112 1.69 11.91 -9.27
N LEU A 113 1.15 12.61 -10.27
CA LEU A 113 -0.03 12.25 -11.03
C LEU A 113 0.33 12.32 -12.52
N LEU A 114 0.14 11.23 -13.25
CA LEU A 114 0.49 11.08 -14.65
C LEU A 114 -0.74 10.66 -15.46
N ASP A 115 -0.78 11.07 -16.73
CA ASP A 115 -1.82 10.67 -17.69
C ASP A 115 -1.39 9.50 -18.58
N ARG A 116 -0.18 8.96 -18.36
CA ARG A 116 0.35 7.77 -19.03
C ARG A 116 1.33 7.03 -18.12
N MET A 117 1.49 5.73 -18.33
CA MET A 117 2.46 4.94 -17.58
C MET A 117 3.89 5.38 -17.95
N ASP A 118 4.67 5.76 -16.95
CA ASP A 118 6.08 6.10 -17.07
C ASP A 118 6.79 5.62 -15.79
N LEU A 119 7.21 4.36 -15.78
CA LEU A 119 7.77 3.72 -14.59
C LEU A 119 9.13 4.30 -14.21
N GLU A 120 9.91 4.74 -15.20
CA GLU A 120 11.19 5.41 -14.98
C GLU A 120 10.97 6.76 -14.29
N ALA A 121 10.01 7.58 -14.75
CA ALA A 121 9.66 8.83 -14.07
C ALA A 121 9.20 8.59 -12.62
N ILE A 122 8.42 7.52 -12.37
CA ILE A 122 7.99 7.13 -11.03
C ILE A 122 9.19 6.74 -10.16
N PHE A 123 10.12 5.93 -10.67
CA PHE A 123 11.32 5.54 -9.92
C PHE A 123 12.22 6.74 -9.62
N ASN A 124 12.40 7.64 -10.57
CA ASN A 124 13.17 8.86 -10.37
C ASN A 124 12.54 9.77 -9.30
N GLU A 125 11.21 9.92 -9.31
CA GLU A 125 10.49 10.65 -8.26
C GLU A 125 10.68 9.97 -6.90
N ILE A 126 10.62 8.64 -6.86
CA ILE A 126 10.84 7.89 -5.62
C ILE A 126 12.26 8.09 -5.09
N ASP A 127 13.25 7.93 -5.96
CA ASP A 127 14.65 8.04 -5.58
C ASP A 127 15.00 9.46 -5.18
N ALA A 128 14.34 10.50 -5.70
CA ALA A 128 14.50 11.88 -5.24
C ALA A 128 13.92 12.15 -3.82
N MET A 129 13.09 11.26 -3.25
CA MET A 129 12.50 11.50 -1.93
C MET A 129 13.55 11.39 -0.80
N PRO A 130 13.59 12.33 0.17
CA PRO A 130 14.56 12.29 1.27
C PRO A 130 14.55 10.99 2.08
N MET A 131 13.36 10.42 2.29
CA MET A 131 13.23 9.14 2.96
C MET A 131 13.89 8.01 2.16
N ARG A 132 13.71 7.99 0.83
CA ARG A 132 14.34 7.00 -0.04
C ARG A 132 15.86 7.15 -0.05
N GLN A 133 16.37 8.37 -0.09
CA GLN A 133 17.80 8.64 0.03
C GLN A 133 18.37 8.09 1.35
N ASN A 134 17.64 8.24 2.46
CA ASN A 134 18.05 7.65 3.74
C ASN A 134 18.05 6.11 3.71
N GLU A 135 17.07 5.48 3.04
CA GLU A 135 17.01 4.02 2.85
C GLU A 135 18.21 3.48 2.06
N MET A 136 18.74 4.24 1.09
CA MET A 136 19.84 3.80 0.22
C MET A 136 21.23 3.86 0.88
N VAL A 137 21.35 4.60 1.99
CA VAL A 137 22.61 4.80 2.72
C VAL A 137 22.79 3.77 3.84
N HIS A 138 21.77 2.97 4.14
CA HIS A 138 21.75 1.96 5.20
C HIS A 138 21.57 0.55 4.63
#